data_AF-A0A5N5GEI9-F1
#
_entry.id   AF-A0A5N5GEI9-F1
#
_cell.length_a   1.000
_cell.length_b   1.000
_cell.length_c   1.000
_cell.angle_alpha   90.00
_cell.angle_beta   90.00
_cell.angle_gamma   90.00
#
_symmetry.space_group_name_H-M   'P 1'
#
loop_
_entity.id
_entity.type
_entity.pdbx_description
1 polymer ?
#
loop_
_entity_poly.entity_id
_entity_poly.type
_entity_poly.pdbx_seq_one_letter_code
_entity_poly.pdbx_strand_id
1 'polypeptide(L)'
;MRVCERTILDFSAAEFEQWCITDEQTPEDELQAAMDWACGGGGGADCSKIRVNQACYFPNTLKYHASYAFNSYFQRFKHKGGDLATSRVLL
;
A
#
# COMPACT_ATOMS: atom_id res chain seq x y z
N MET A 1 -7.19 9.74 -5.49
CA MET A 1 -7.07 9.31 -6.90
C MET A 1 -6.61 7.86 -6.96
N ARG A 2 -6.80 7.14 -8.09
CA ARG A 2 -6.17 5.83 -8.33
C ARG A 2 -4.74 6.06 -8.76
N VAL A 3 -3.77 5.43 -8.08
CA VAL A 3 -2.57 4.97 -8.77
C VAL A 3 -2.28 3.55 -8.33
N CYS A 4 -3.07 2.61 -8.87
CA CYS A 4 -2.48 1.32 -9.24
C CYS A 4 -1.91 1.51 -10.63
N GLU A 5 -0.70 2.07 -10.72
CA GLU A 5 -0.06 2.23 -12.01
C GLU A 5 0.31 0.86 -12.55
N ARG A 6 -0.41 0.46 -13.60
CA ARG A 6 -0.10 -0.67 -14.45
C ARG A 6 1.35 -0.53 -14.92
N THR A 7 2.26 -1.26 -14.30
CA THR A 7 3.58 -1.47 -14.88
C THR A 7 3.40 -2.47 -16.02
N ILE A 8 3.06 -1.96 -17.21
CA ILE A 8 3.20 -2.72 -18.45
C ILE A 8 4.70 -2.76 -18.72
N LEU A 9 5.33 -3.92 -18.51
CA LEU A 9 6.37 -4.49 -19.38
C LEU A 9 6.50 -6.00 -19.07
N ASP A 10 5.55 -6.83 -19.51
CA ASP A 10 5.84 -8.05 -20.30
C ASP A 10 4.57 -8.87 -20.64
N PHE A 11 4.46 -9.18 -21.93
CA PHE A 11 3.29 -9.74 -22.62
C PHE A 11 3.32 -11.28 -22.61
N SER A 12 3.04 -11.95 -21.48
CA SER A 12 2.73 -13.39 -21.50
C SER A 12 2.10 -13.87 -20.18
N ALA A 13 0.81 -14.21 -20.23
CA ALA A 13 0.10 -15.14 -19.35
C ALA A 13 0.33 -15.04 -17.82
N ALA A 14 0.33 -13.83 -17.24
CA ALA A 14 0.30 -13.63 -15.79
C ALA A 14 -0.95 -12.82 -15.40
N GLU A 15 -1.56 -13.13 -14.25
CA GLU A 15 -2.44 -12.16 -13.59
C GLU A 15 -1.72 -10.81 -13.56
N PHE A 16 -2.35 -9.73 -14.02
CA PHE A 16 -1.77 -8.40 -13.87
C PHE A 16 -1.50 -8.18 -12.36
N GLU A 17 -0.23 -8.14 -11.96
CA GLU A 17 0.13 -7.79 -10.58
C GLU A 17 -0.25 -6.33 -10.35
N GLN A 18 -1.40 -6.14 -9.73
CA GLN A 18 -1.92 -4.82 -9.37
C GLN A 18 -1.11 -4.30 -8.19
N TRP A 19 -0.17 -3.40 -8.43
CA TRP A 19 0.56 -2.71 -7.36
C TRP A 19 -0.15 -1.41 -6.98
N CYS A 20 -0.08 -0.99 -5.72
CA CYS A 20 -0.81 0.16 -5.21
C CYS A 20 0.17 1.16 -4.59
N ILE A 21 0.14 2.41 -5.06
CA ILE A 21 0.97 3.48 -4.49
C ILE A 21 0.10 4.51 -3.78
N THR A 22 0.72 5.22 -2.85
CA THR A 22 0.07 6.29 -2.09
C THR A 22 -0.23 7.48 -2.99
N ASP A 23 -1.37 8.13 -2.78
CA ASP A 23 -1.70 9.40 -3.42
C ASP A 23 -0.80 10.52 -2.88
N GLU A 24 -0.02 11.15 -3.75
CA GLU A 24 0.93 12.19 -3.34
C GLU A 24 0.26 13.45 -2.79
N GLN A 25 -1.04 13.62 -3.07
CA GLN A 25 -1.85 14.75 -2.61
C GLN A 25 -2.43 14.55 -1.21
N THR A 26 -2.31 13.35 -0.63
CA THR A 26 -2.77 13.07 0.75
C THR A 26 -1.90 13.84 1.76
N PRO A 27 -2.51 14.59 2.70
CA PRO A 27 -1.80 15.23 3.80
C PRO A 27 -0.97 14.23 4.60
N GLU A 28 0.23 14.62 5.05
CA GLU A 28 1.15 13.71 5.75
C GLU A 28 0.56 13.17 7.06
N ASP A 29 -0.27 13.94 7.76
CA ASP A 29 -0.93 13.54 9.00
C ASP A 29 -2.00 12.46 8.76
N GLU A 30 -2.85 12.65 7.75
CA GLU A 30 -3.82 11.64 7.31
C GLU A 30 -3.10 10.37 6.83
N LEU A 31 -2.00 10.55 6.10
CA LEU A 31 -1.20 9.45 5.58
C LEU A 31 -0.55 8.63 6.70
N GLN A 32 0.02 9.30 7.69
CA GLN A 32 0.63 8.66 8.87
C GLN A 32 -0.43 7.88 9.66
N ALA A 33 -1.59 8.50 9.94
CA ALA A 33 -2.67 7.84 10.66
C ALA A 33 -3.18 6.59 9.93
N ALA A 34 -3.34 6.66 8.61
CA ALA A 34 -3.75 5.54 7.78
C ALA A 34 -2.69 4.42 7.76
N MET A 35 -1.40 4.77 7.67
CA MET A 35 -0.31 3.79 7.74
C MET A 35 -0.24 3.11 9.12
N ASP A 36 -0.37 3.87 10.20
CA ASP A 36 -0.36 3.35 11.57
C ASP A 36 -1.53 2.38 11.81
N TRP A 37 -2.70 2.69 11.29
CA TRP A 37 -3.85 1.78 11.31
C TRP A 37 -3.57 0.49 10.50
N ALA A 38 -3.05 0.64 9.27
CA ALA A 38 -2.77 -0.47 8.38
C ALA A 38 -1.76 -1.47 8.99
N CYS A 39 -0.68 -0.93 9.57
CA CYS A 39 0.37 -1.68 10.24
C CYS A 39 0.00 -2.16 11.66
N GLY A 40 -0.97 -1.49 12.28
CA GLY A 40 -1.47 -1.82 13.61
C GLY A 40 -2.35 -3.08 13.62
N GLY A 41 -2.88 -3.39 14.81
CA GLY A 41 -3.69 -4.61 15.02
C GLY A 41 -5.02 -4.67 14.24
N GLY A 42 -5.48 -3.53 13.69
CA GLY A 42 -6.76 -3.42 13.00
C GLY A 42 -6.70 -3.60 11.48
N GLY A 43 -5.58 -3.26 10.83
CA GLY A 43 -5.49 -3.24 9.37
C GLY A 43 -4.94 -4.52 8.75
N GLY A 44 -4.01 -5.21 9.41
CA GLY A 44 -3.48 -6.48 8.90
C GLY A 44 -2.59 -6.34 7.65
N ALA A 45 -1.98 -5.18 7.41
CA ALA A 45 -0.86 -5.07 6.49
C ALA A 45 0.39 -5.79 7.06
N ASP A 46 1.26 -6.32 6.19
CA ASP A 46 2.62 -6.69 6.61
C ASP A 46 3.54 -5.48 6.47
N CYS A 47 3.89 -4.88 7.61
CA CYS A 47 4.82 -3.75 7.69
C CYS A 47 6.21 -4.16 8.18
N SER A 48 6.53 -5.46 8.20
CA SER A 48 7.84 -5.95 8.67
C SER A 48 8.99 -5.45 7.81
N LYS A 49 8.78 -5.27 6.49
CA LYS A 49 9.84 -4.92 5.54
C LYS A 49 10.21 -3.44 5.50
N ILE A 50 9.36 -2.56 6.05
CA ILE A 50 9.58 -1.11 6.11
C ILE A 50 10.16 -0.65 7.45
N ARG A 51 10.45 -1.57 8.39
CA ARG A 51 11.07 -1.20 9.67
C ARG A 51 12.56 -0.92 9.49
N VAL A 52 13.16 -0.25 10.47
CA VAL A 52 14.61 -0.01 10.51
C VAL A 52 15.37 -1.34 10.32
N ASN A 53 16.43 -1.31 9.51
CA ASN A 53 17.25 -2.46 9.12
C ASN A 53 16.54 -3.52 8.25
N GLN A 54 15.46 -3.16 7.56
CA GLN A 54 14.74 -4.07 6.67
C GLN A 54 14.87 -3.64 5.20
N ALA A 55 14.58 -4.58 4.30
CA ALA A 55 14.85 -4.45 2.87
C ALA A 55 14.14 -3.27 2.20
N CYS A 56 12.98 -2.85 2.71
CA CYS A 56 12.18 -1.74 2.17
C CYS A 56 12.20 -0.51 3.09
N TYR A 57 13.21 -0.38 3.96
CA TYR A 57 13.36 0.79 4.82
C TYR A 57 13.79 2.05 4.04
N PHE A 58 14.60 1.88 3.00
CA PHE A 58 15.04 2.99 2.16
C PHE A 58 14.32 3.02 0.81
N PRO A 59 13.94 4.21 0.30
CA PRO A 59 14.09 5.53 0.93
C PRO A 59 13.21 5.70 2.19
N ASN A 60 13.78 6.30 3.25
CA ASN A 60 13.11 6.49 4.54
C ASN A 60 12.19 7.71 4.49
N THR A 61 11.08 7.60 3.76
CA THR A 61 10.02 8.61 3.75
C THR A 61 8.67 7.97 4.05
N LEU A 62 7.79 8.76 4.65
CA LEU A 62 6.43 8.33 4.97
C LEU A 62 5.68 7.81 3.74
N LYS A 63 5.79 8.50 2.59
CA LYS A 63 5.11 8.12 1.35
C LYS A 63 5.55 6.76 0.81
N TYR A 64 6.84 6.43 0.88
CA TYR A 64 7.33 5.12 0.43
C TYR A 64 6.93 4.00 1.37
N HIS A 65 7.02 4.24 2.69
CA HIS A 65 6.60 3.27 3.70
C HIS A 65 5.09 3.01 3.63
N ALA A 66 4.28 4.05 3.51
CA ALA A 66 2.83 3.94 3.39
C ALA A 66 2.42 3.22 2.09
N SER A 67 3.10 3.48 0.97
CA SER A 67 2.83 2.78 -0.30
C SER A 67 3.05 1.27 -0.15
N TYR A 68 4.11 0.86 0.53
CA TYR A 68 4.35 -0.55 0.81
C TYR A 68 3.27 -1.14 1.73
N ALA A 69 2.92 -0.44 2.81
CA ALA A 69 1.91 -0.90 3.77
C ALA A 69 0.53 -1.09 3.10
N PHE A 70 0.09 -0.11 2.30
CA PHE A 70 -1.19 -0.18 1.61
C PHE A 70 -1.20 -1.21 0.49
N ASN A 71 -0.10 -1.37 -0.25
CA ASN A 71 0.01 -2.45 -1.21
C ASN A 71 -0.06 -3.82 -0.50
N SER A 72 0.68 -3.99 0.60
CA SER A 72 0.66 -5.22 1.40
C SER A 72 -0.74 -5.55 1.91
N TYR A 73 -1.48 -4.56 2.41
CA TYR A 73 -2.89 -4.68 2.74
C TYR A 73 -3.71 -5.16 1.53
N PHE A 74 -3.64 -4.45 0.40
CA PHE A 74 -4.41 -4.78 -0.80
C PHE A 74 -4.13 -6.20 -1.31
N GLN A 75 -2.87 -6.61 -1.43
CA GLN A 75 -2.54 -7.97 -1.88
C GLN A 75 -3.16 -9.05 -0.99
N ARG A 76 -3.27 -8.79 0.32
CA ARG A 76 -3.84 -9.76 1.28
C ARG A 76 -5.36 -9.85 1.21
N PHE A 77 -6.04 -8.76 0.81
CA PHE A 77 -7.50 -8.67 0.85
C PHE A 77 -8.18 -8.65 -0.53
N LYS A 78 -7.45 -8.47 -1.64
CA LYS A 78 -8.00 -8.40 -3.00
C LYS A 78 -8.90 -9.60 -3.38
N HIS A 79 -8.55 -10.80 -2.92
CA HIS A 79 -9.34 -12.02 -3.19
C HIS A 79 -10.55 -12.19 -2.26
N LYS A 80 -10.70 -11.35 -1.24
CA LYS A 80 -11.82 -11.36 -0.28
C LYS A 80 -12.86 -10.27 -0.58
N GLY A 81 -12.81 -9.67 -1.78
CA GLY A 81 -13.60 -8.48 -2.12
C GLY A 81 -13.02 -7.17 -1.57
N GLY A 82 -11.77 -7.17 -1.12
CA GLY A 82 -11.04 -5.97 -0.72
C GLY A 82 -10.66 -5.16 -1.95
N ASP A 83 -11.52 -4.23 -2.34
CA ASP A 83 -11.18 -3.21 -3.32
C ASP A 83 -10.46 -2.07 -2.59
N LEU A 84 -9.35 -1.56 -3.14
CA LEU A 84 -8.82 -0.27 -2.68
C LEU A 84 -9.84 0.85 -2.88
N ALA A 85 -10.81 0.66 -3.78
CA ALA A 85 -11.91 1.58 -3.97
C ALA A 85 -12.96 1.56 -2.84
N THR A 86 -13.07 0.49 -2.04
CA THR A 86 -13.85 0.54 -0.77
C THR A 86 -13.05 1.14 0.38
N SER A 87 -11.74 1.30 0.20
CA SER A 87 -10.84 2.04 1.10
C SER A 87 -10.71 3.50 0.68
N ARG A 88 -11.82 4.15 0.32
CA ARG A 88 -11.89 5.61 0.12
C ARG A 88 -11.80 6.26 1.50
N VAL A 89 -10.61 6.14 2.08
CA VAL A 89 -10.26 6.53 3.44
C VAL A 89 -11.00 5.69 4.48
N LEU A 90 -10.29 5.14 5.46
CA LEU A 90 -10.89 5.04 6.79
C LEU A 90 -10.93 6.47 7.35
N LEU A 91 -11.89 7.24 6.80
CA LEU A 91 -12.57 8.35 7.45
C LEU A 91 -14.06 8.00 7.38
#